data_AF-A0A2R3J1X4-F1
#
_entry.id   AF-A0A2R3J1X4-F1
#
_cell.length_a   1.000
_cell.length_b   1.000
_cell.length_c   1.000
_cell.angle_alpha   90.00
_cell.angle_beta   90.00
_cell.angle_gamma   90.00
#
_symmetry.space_group_name_H-M   'P 1'
#
loop_
_entity.id
_entity.type
_entity.pdbx_description
1 polymer ?
#
loop_
_entity_poly.entity_id
_entity_poly.type
_entity_poly.pdbx_seq_one_letter_code
_entity_poly.pdbx_strand_id
1 'polypeptide(L)'
;MLKLLVVVASLFIGGGMAMGAPGEADGYFAAEEAGSGASLEEKRDEEAQEVSEAPVHRIDDLTLMYLTHEVYLDPYVSCRPKVLGERSYVACWNETYSGRSPLNFWEYAEGDFLALNDPARALAQGKFAREKHIGEVPLPLPLDIDLDQLERVYLLMM
;
A
#
# COMPACT_ATOMS: atom_id res chain seq x y z
N MET A 1 38.44 -2.26 -28.94
CA MET A 1 38.51 -3.73 -29.02
C MET A 1 38.92 -4.19 -27.62
N LEU A 2 38.06 -4.76 -26.79
CA LEU A 2 37.58 -6.14 -26.86
C LEU A 2 36.32 -6.25 -25.97
N LYS A 3 35.23 -6.82 -26.50
CA LYS A 3 33.97 -7.13 -25.80
C LYS A 3 34.13 -8.46 -25.08
N LEU A 4 33.73 -8.57 -23.82
CA LEU A 4 33.56 -9.86 -23.15
C LEU A 4 32.06 -10.13 -22.94
N LEU A 5 31.52 -10.90 -23.88
CA LEU A 5 30.31 -11.72 -23.76
C LEU A 5 30.70 -13.06 -23.15
N VAL A 6 29.70 -13.81 -22.65
CA VAL A 6 29.61 -15.29 -22.44
C VAL A 6 29.20 -15.62 -20.99
N VAL A 7 28.28 -16.54 -20.65
CA VAL A 7 27.24 -17.34 -21.33
C VAL A 7 26.33 -17.88 -20.20
N VAL A 8 25.04 -18.01 -20.48
CA VAL A 8 24.04 -18.71 -19.65
C VAL A 8 24.26 -20.22 -19.68
N ALA A 9 24.21 -20.89 -18.54
CA ALA A 9 24.07 -22.35 -18.49
C ALA A 9 23.08 -22.76 -17.40
N SER A 10 21.84 -22.98 -17.81
CA SER A 10 20.82 -23.70 -17.05
C SER A 10 21.16 -25.19 -17.06
N LEU A 11 21.19 -25.84 -15.88
CA LEU A 11 21.27 -27.30 -15.79
C LEU A 11 19.98 -27.84 -15.16
N PHE A 12 19.12 -28.40 -16.00
CA PHE A 12 18.07 -29.35 -15.61
C PHE A 12 18.63 -30.76 -15.76
N ILE A 13 18.68 -31.52 -14.66
CA ILE A 13 18.77 -32.99 -14.61
C ILE A 13 17.99 -33.34 -13.32
N GLY A 14 16.92 -34.12 -13.27
CA GLY A 14 16.51 -35.25 -14.10
C GLY A 14 16.60 -36.54 -13.26
N GLY A 15 15.45 -37.02 -12.77
CA GLY A 15 15.14 -38.44 -12.53
C GLY A 15 15.83 -39.19 -11.38
N GLY A 16 15.01 -39.80 -10.50
CA GLY A 16 15.47 -40.79 -9.53
C GLY A 16 14.32 -41.43 -8.75
N MET A 17 13.59 -42.35 -9.37
CA MET A 17 12.63 -43.24 -8.71
C MET A 17 13.38 -44.20 -7.78
N ALA A 18 12.96 -44.32 -6.52
CA ALA A 18 13.40 -45.37 -5.61
C ALA A 18 12.24 -46.35 -5.36
N MET A 19 12.44 -47.60 -5.77
CA MET A 19 11.60 -48.75 -5.44
C MET A 19 12.09 -49.46 -4.16
N GLY A 20 11.15 -50.02 -3.41
CA GLY A 20 11.33 -51.10 -2.43
C GLY A 20 10.20 -51.03 -1.39
N ALA A 21 9.50 -52.08 -0.95
CA ALA A 21 9.39 -53.51 -1.28
C ALA A 21 8.01 -53.97 -0.67
N PRO A 22 7.53 -55.22 -0.86
CA PRO A 22 6.10 -55.53 -0.89
C PRO A 22 5.48 -55.85 0.48
N GLY A 23 4.18 -55.58 0.59
CA GLY A 23 3.32 -55.99 1.70
C GLY A 23 1.92 -56.36 1.19
N GLU A 24 1.48 -57.53 1.62
CA GLU A 24 0.37 -58.36 1.15
C GLU A 24 -1.04 -57.79 1.34
N ALA A 25 -1.91 -58.12 0.37
CA ALA A 25 -3.37 -58.33 0.37
C ALA A 25 -4.28 -57.60 1.38
N ASP A 26 -5.29 -56.88 0.86
CA ASP A 26 -6.67 -57.39 0.81
C ASP A 26 -7.58 -56.40 0.05
N GLY A 27 -8.42 -56.94 -0.84
CA GLY A 27 -9.31 -56.15 -1.69
C GLY A 27 -10.56 -55.68 -0.98
N TYR A 28 -11.23 -54.66 -1.54
CA TYR A 28 -12.69 -54.59 -1.68
C TYR A 28 -13.14 -53.35 -2.48
N PHE A 29 -13.99 -53.64 -3.47
CA PHE A 29 -14.97 -52.82 -4.19
C PHE A 29 -14.59 -51.64 -5.09
N ALA A 30 -14.97 -51.83 -6.36
CA ALA A 30 -15.27 -50.82 -7.37
C ALA A 30 -16.66 -50.19 -7.13
N ALA A 31 -16.79 -48.90 -7.43
CA ALA A 31 -18.00 -48.30 -7.98
C ALA A 31 -17.66 -46.98 -8.71
N GLU A 32 -18.11 -46.90 -9.96
CA GLU A 32 -18.04 -45.78 -10.90
C GLU A 32 -19.07 -44.68 -10.60
N GLU A 33 -18.69 -43.46 -11.02
CA GLU A 33 -19.46 -42.44 -11.75
C GLU A 33 -20.71 -41.73 -11.15
N ALA A 34 -20.75 -40.44 -11.54
CA ALA A 34 -21.88 -39.55 -11.74
C ALA A 34 -22.58 -38.94 -10.52
N GLY A 35 -22.47 -37.60 -10.40
CA GLY A 35 -23.36 -36.86 -9.52
C GLY A 35 -23.10 -35.36 -9.38
N SER A 36 -23.44 -34.61 -10.43
CA SER A 36 -23.93 -33.22 -10.34
C SER A 36 -22.96 -32.13 -9.87
N GLY A 37 -22.44 -31.39 -10.85
CA GLY A 37 -21.94 -30.04 -10.63
C GLY A 37 -23.04 -29.16 -10.02
N ALA A 38 -22.93 -28.89 -8.72
CA ALA A 38 -23.53 -27.71 -8.12
C ALA A 38 -22.49 -26.60 -8.25
N SER A 39 -22.66 -25.75 -9.28
CA SER A 39 -22.07 -24.43 -9.29
C SER A 39 -22.66 -23.70 -8.09
N LEU A 40 -21.88 -23.62 -7.01
CA LEU A 40 -22.11 -22.66 -5.96
C LEU A 40 -21.67 -21.32 -6.56
N GLU A 41 -22.60 -20.64 -7.23
CA GLU A 41 -22.49 -19.20 -7.41
C GLU A 41 -22.53 -18.60 -6.01
N GLU A 42 -21.34 -18.47 -5.42
CA GLU A 42 -21.06 -17.62 -4.28
C GLU A 42 -21.41 -16.20 -4.75
N LYS A 43 -22.67 -15.81 -4.52
CA LYS A 43 -23.03 -14.40 -4.35
C LYS A 43 -22.21 -13.91 -3.16
N ARG A 44 -20.99 -13.48 -3.48
CA ARG A 44 -20.24 -12.59 -2.61
C ARG A 44 -21.05 -11.31 -2.64
N ASP A 45 -21.87 -11.12 -1.61
CA ASP A 45 -22.32 -9.79 -1.25
C ASP A 45 -21.02 -8.99 -1.11
N GLU A 46 -20.77 -8.07 -2.05
CA GLU A 46 -19.72 -7.06 -1.91
C GLU A 46 -20.12 -6.23 -0.69
N GLU A 47 -19.72 -6.71 0.49
CA GLU A 47 -19.75 -5.95 1.72
C GLU A 47 -19.01 -4.65 1.41
N ALA A 48 -19.76 -3.54 1.38
CA ALA A 48 -19.19 -2.22 1.10
C ALA A 48 -17.99 -2.05 2.03
N GLN A 49 -16.79 -2.03 1.44
CA GLN A 49 -15.57 -2.04 2.20
C GLN A 49 -15.51 -0.72 2.99
N GLU A 50 -15.75 -0.81 4.31
CA GLU A 50 -15.74 0.37 5.17
C GLU A 50 -14.32 0.96 5.17
N VAL A 51 -14.20 2.18 4.68
CA VAL A 51 -12.92 2.87 4.57
C VAL A 51 -12.47 3.25 5.97
N SER A 52 -11.31 2.74 6.35
CA SER A 52 -10.72 2.99 7.66
C SER A 52 -9.62 4.04 7.59
N GLU A 53 -9.33 4.65 8.73
CA GLU A 53 -8.16 5.51 8.87
C GLU A 53 -6.87 4.73 8.53
N ALA A 54 -5.88 5.44 7.99
CA ALA A 54 -4.58 4.86 7.72
C ALA A 54 -4.02 4.20 9.00
N PRO A 55 -3.54 2.94 8.92
CA PRO A 55 -3.06 2.22 10.10
C PRO A 55 -1.95 2.99 10.80
N VAL A 56 -1.94 2.97 12.15
CA VAL A 56 -0.98 3.73 12.97
C VAL A 56 0.47 3.50 12.54
N HIS A 57 0.87 2.24 12.30
CA HIS A 57 2.24 1.94 11.86
C HIS A 57 2.61 2.59 10.51
N ARG A 58 1.64 2.83 9.63
CA ARG A 58 1.87 3.56 8.36
C ARG A 58 1.98 5.05 8.59
N ILE A 59 1.23 5.61 9.55
CA ILE A 59 1.40 6.99 9.99
C ILE A 59 2.79 7.20 10.61
N ASP A 60 3.26 6.24 11.39
CA ASP A 60 4.60 6.26 11.98
C ASP A 60 5.68 6.22 10.89
N ASP A 61 5.53 5.36 9.86
CA ASP A 61 6.43 5.31 8.71
C ASP A 61 6.51 6.67 7.98
N LEU A 62 5.35 7.30 7.72
CA LEU A 62 5.30 8.61 7.09
C LEU A 62 5.93 9.69 7.99
N THR A 63 5.64 9.67 9.28
CA THR A 63 6.20 10.63 10.24
C THR A 63 7.72 10.50 10.32
N LEU A 64 8.23 9.27 10.38
CA LEU A 64 9.67 8.99 10.37
C LEU A 64 10.32 9.46 9.07
N MET A 65 9.62 9.39 7.94
CA MET A 65 10.11 9.91 6.66
C MET A 65 10.32 11.44 6.72
N TYR A 66 9.37 12.19 7.28
CA TYR A 66 9.54 13.64 7.47
C TYR A 66 10.75 13.99 8.35
N LEU A 67 10.96 13.22 9.41
CA LEU A 67 12.10 13.41 10.33
C LEU A 67 13.42 13.03 9.65
N THR A 68 13.46 11.88 8.96
CA THR A 68 14.67 11.33 8.32
C THR A 68 15.17 12.22 7.19
N HIS A 69 14.25 12.80 6.41
CA HIS A 69 14.60 13.71 5.31
C HIS A 69 14.70 15.16 5.74
N GLU A 70 14.65 15.43 7.05
CA GLU A 70 14.78 16.77 7.63
C GLU A 70 13.85 17.77 6.91
N VAL A 71 12.57 17.39 6.72
CA VAL A 71 11.61 18.22 5.98
C VAL A 71 11.47 19.60 6.65
N TYR A 72 11.51 19.61 7.98
CA TYR A 72 11.53 20.81 8.80
C TYR A 72 12.84 20.91 9.59
N LEU A 73 13.21 22.13 9.95
CA LEU A 73 14.42 22.39 10.74
C LEU A 73 14.30 21.86 12.17
N ASP A 74 13.12 21.98 12.77
CA ASP A 74 12.83 21.43 14.10
C ASP A 74 12.21 20.03 13.96
N PRO A 75 12.58 19.07 14.84
CA PRO A 75 12.15 17.67 14.72
C PRO A 75 10.70 17.43 15.21
N TYR A 76 9.85 18.45 15.17
CA TYR A 76 8.45 18.33 15.58
C TYR A 76 7.55 18.14 14.36
N VAL A 77 7.03 16.93 14.16
CA VAL A 77 6.10 16.63 13.07
C VAL A 77 4.86 15.96 13.65
N SER A 78 3.69 16.44 13.25
CA SER A 78 2.43 15.78 13.54
C SER A 78 1.80 15.34 12.23
N CYS A 79 1.55 14.03 12.10
CA CYS A 79 0.74 13.46 11.05
C CYS A 79 -0.55 12.90 11.66
N ARG A 80 -1.71 13.33 11.17
CA ARG A 80 -3.02 12.90 11.70
C ARG A 80 -3.86 12.23 10.63
N PRO A 81 -4.33 10.99 10.85
CA PRO A 81 -5.26 10.36 9.93
C PRO A 81 -6.67 10.95 10.08
N LYS A 82 -7.46 10.88 9.01
CA LYS A 82 -8.88 11.17 9.02
C LYS A 82 -9.59 10.50 7.85
N VAL A 83 -10.72 9.85 8.10
CA VAL A 83 -11.62 9.43 7.01
C VAL A 83 -12.61 10.54 6.70
N LEU A 84 -12.78 10.87 5.42
CA LEU A 84 -13.83 11.75 4.90
C LEU A 84 -14.44 11.12 3.65
N GLY A 85 -15.76 10.90 3.66
CA GLY A 85 -16.44 10.15 2.60
C GLY A 85 -15.88 8.73 2.50
N GLU A 86 -15.46 8.34 1.30
CA GLU A 86 -14.90 7.02 0.99
C GLU A 86 -13.37 7.03 0.89
N ARG A 87 -12.70 8.00 1.53
CA ARG A 87 -11.25 8.16 1.43
C ARG A 87 -10.60 8.33 2.79
N SER A 88 -9.40 7.76 2.91
CA SER A 88 -8.53 7.86 4.09
C SER A 88 -7.47 8.91 3.81
N TYR A 89 -7.40 9.93 4.64
CA TYR A 89 -6.47 11.04 4.49
C TYR A 89 -5.49 11.11 5.65
N VAL A 90 -4.34 11.71 5.38
CA VAL A 90 -3.36 12.09 6.40
C VAL A 90 -2.90 13.51 6.10
N ALA A 91 -2.97 14.38 7.11
CA ALA A 91 -2.31 15.67 7.05
C ALA A 91 -1.07 15.66 7.93
N CYS A 92 0.06 16.09 7.39
CA CYS A 92 1.30 16.26 8.11
C CYS A 92 1.73 17.73 8.17
N TRP A 93 2.12 18.20 9.35
CA TRP A 93 2.63 19.56 9.56
C TRP A 93 3.67 19.60 10.68
N ASN A 94 4.40 20.70 10.74
CA ASN A 94 5.24 21.07 11.85
C ASN A 94 4.63 22.27 12.58
N GLU A 95 4.72 22.25 13.91
CA GLU A 95 4.33 23.34 14.78
C GLU A 95 5.54 23.78 15.58
N THR A 96 5.92 25.04 15.40
CA THR A 96 7.02 25.69 16.09
C THR A 96 6.51 26.88 16.89
N TYR A 97 7.39 27.48 17.69
CA TYR A 97 7.11 28.76 18.34
C TYR A 97 6.84 29.90 17.33
N SER A 98 7.44 29.86 16.13
CA SER A 98 7.27 30.89 15.10
C SER A 98 6.04 30.66 14.22
N GLY A 99 5.29 29.60 14.45
CA GLY A 99 4.05 29.29 13.75
C GLY A 99 4.02 27.86 13.21
N ARG A 100 3.06 27.62 12.32
CA ARG A 100 2.78 26.32 11.73
C ARG A 100 3.19 26.30 10.26
N SER A 101 3.73 25.18 9.81
CA SER A 101 3.95 24.95 8.38
C SER A 101 2.61 24.84 7.62
N PRO A 102 2.61 24.99 6.30
CA PRO A 102 1.49 24.52 5.48
C PRO A 102 1.19 23.03 5.75
N LEU A 103 -0.08 22.64 5.62
CA LEU A 103 -0.49 21.24 5.70
C LEU A 103 -0.05 20.51 4.43
N ASN A 104 0.51 19.31 4.60
CA ASN A 104 0.79 18.39 3.50
C ASN A 104 -0.31 17.33 3.50
N PHE A 105 -1.13 17.30 2.45
CA PHE A 105 -2.24 16.36 2.35
C PHE A 105 -1.85 15.13 1.53
N TRP A 106 -2.08 13.97 2.14
CA TRP A 106 -1.86 12.66 1.56
C TRP A 106 -3.17 11.89 1.59
N GLU A 107 -3.52 11.23 0.50
CA GLU A 107 -4.47 10.14 0.52
C GLU A 107 -3.72 8.84 0.85
N TYR A 108 -4.26 8.03 1.76
CA TYR A 108 -3.78 6.69 2.01
C TYR A 108 -4.66 5.68 1.27
N ALA A 109 -4.11 5.06 0.24
CA ALA A 109 -4.80 4.09 -0.61
C ALA A 109 -3.87 2.93 -0.96
N GLU A 110 -4.37 1.70 -0.83
CA GLU A 110 -3.65 0.47 -1.22
C GLU A 110 -2.25 0.32 -0.57
N GLY A 111 -2.03 0.93 0.60
CA GLY A 111 -0.74 0.91 1.28
C GLY A 111 0.18 2.09 0.96
N ASP A 112 -0.19 2.93 0.00
CA ASP A 112 0.61 4.07 -0.46
C ASP A 112 0.05 5.41 0.04
N PHE A 113 0.93 6.40 0.21
CA PHE A 113 0.59 7.79 0.46
C PHE A 113 0.70 8.59 -0.84
N LEU A 114 -0.44 9.05 -1.34
CA LEU A 114 -0.55 9.79 -2.59
C LEU A 114 -0.69 11.28 -2.29
N ALA A 115 0.24 12.09 -2.77
CA ALA A 115 0.24 13.52 -2.57
C ALA A 115 -0.95 14.21 -3.28
N LEU A 116 -1.65 15.07 -2.54
CA LEU A 116 -2.85 15.76 -3.01
C LEU A 116 -2.59 17.22 -3.37
N ASN A 117 -1.91 17.97 -2.49
CA ASN A 117 -1.67 19.41 -2.64
C ASN A 117 -0.20 19.75 -2.96
N ASP A 118 0.05 20.99 -3.37
CA ASP A 118 1.37 21.43 -3.83
C ASP A 118 2.51 21.16 -2.81
N PRO A 119 2.35 21.43 -1.50
CA PRO A 119 3.36 21.06 -0.50
C PRO A 119 3.69 19.56 -0.48
N ALA A 120 2.68 18.69 -0.45
CA ALA A 120 2.89 17.25 -0.46
C ALA A 120 3.52 16.76 -1.77
N ARG A 121 3.11 17.33 -2.91
CA ARG A 121 3.66 16.99 -4.23
C ARG A 121 5.13 17.39 -4.35
N ALA A 122 5.50 18.56 -3.84
CA ALA A 122 6.89 19.00 -3.80
C ALA A 122 7.76 18.03 -2.98
N LEU A 123 7.22 17.43 -1.91
CA LEU A 123 7.89 16.39 -1.15
C LEU A 123 7.98 15.08 -1.94
N ALA A 124 6.87 14.61 -2.53
CA ALA A 124 6.82 13.39 -3.33
C ALA A 124 7.80 13.43 -4.53
N GLN A 125 7.92 14.57 -5.21
CA GLN A 125 8.82 14.77 -6.35
C GLN A 125 10.26 15.09 -5.94
N GLY A 126 10.45 15.54 -4.69
CA GLY A 126 11.72 15.99 -4.15
C GLY A 126 12.29 15.01 -3.13
N LYS A 127 12.19 15.40 -1.85
CA LYS A 127 12.82 14.68 -0.74
C LYS A 127 12.37 13.21 -0.64
N PHE A 128 11.13 12.91 -1.00
CA PHE A 128 10.55 11.57 -0.91
C PHE A 128 10.56 10.81 -2.26
N ALA A 129 11.19 11.34 -3.32
CA ALA A 129 11.12 10.74 -4.66
C ALA A 129 11.69 9.33 -4.79
N ARG A 130 12.50 8.89 -3.82
CA ARG A 130 13.09 7.54 -3.77
C ARG A 130 12.46 6.66 -2.70
N GLU A 131 11.50 7.19 -1.95
CA GLU A 131 10.82 6.46 -0.91
C GLU A 131 9.79 5.51 -1.52
N LYS A 132 9.66 4.34 -0.90
CA LYS A 132 8.62 3.39 -1.28
C LYS A 132 7.30 3.89 -0.73
N HIS A 133 6.21 3.52 -1.41
CA HIS A 133 4.85 3.85 -0.97
C HIS A 133 4.53 5.35 -0.97
N ILE A 134 5.28 6.14 -1.74
CA ILE A 134 4.99 7.55 -1.98
C ILE A 134 4.63 7.71 -3.45
N GLY A 135 3.52 8.38 -3.70
CA GLY A 135 3.04 8.67 -5.04
C GLY A 135 2.36 10.03 -5.12
N GLU A 136 1.72 10.27 -6.25
CA GLU A 136 0.95 11.47 -6.52
C GLU A 136 -0.41 11.08 -7.08
N VAL A 137 -1.48 11.72 -6.62
CA VAL A 137 -2.76 11.61 -7.31
C VAL A 137 -2.63 12.35 -8.65
N PRO A 138 -3.09 11.81 -9.79
CA PRO A 138 -3.05 12.53 -11.05
C PRO A 138 -3.80 13.87 -10.99
N LEU A 139 -3.34 14.84 -11.80
CA LEU A 139 -4.03 16.11 -12.01
C LEU A 139 -4.86 16.08 -13.31
N PRO A 140 -6.06 16.68 -13.35
CA PRO A 140 -6.76 17.32 -12.23
C PRO A 140 -7.15 16.30 -11.15
N LEU A 141 -7.23 16.75 -9.89
CA LEU A 141 -7.68 15.89 -8.80
C LEU A 141 -9.08 15.32 -9.09
N PRO A 142 -9.37 14.09 -8.61
CA PRO A 142 -10.74 13.56 -8.62
C PRO A 142 -11.74 14.54 -8.04
N LEU A 143 -12.93 14.64 -8.65
CA LEU A 143 -13.95 15.65 -8.32
C LEU A 143 -14.51 15.52 -6.90
N ASP A 144 -14.35 14.34 -6.30
CA ASP A 144 -14.76 14.02 -4.93
C ASP A 144 -13.72 14.45 -3.87
N ILE A 145 -12.54 14.94 -4.28
CA ILE A 145 -11.53 15.50 -3.38
C ILE A 145 -11.67 17.02 -3.34
N ASP A 146 -12.16 17.53 -2.21
CA ASP A 146 -12.23 18.97 -1.90
C ASP A 146 -11.13 19.33 -0.87
N LEU A 147 -10.06 19.99 -1.34
CA LEU A 147 -8.95 20.41 -0.48
C LEU A 147 -9.36 21.48 0.54
N ASP A 148 -10.32 22.35 0.22
CA ASP A 148 -10.79 23.40 1.14
C ASP A 148 -11.64 22.79 2.26
N GLN A 149 -12.40 21.73 1.96
CA GLN A 149 -13.08 20.94 2.97
C GLN A 149 -12.06 20.22 3.87
N LEU A 150 -11.04 19.60 3.27
CA LEU A 150 -10.00 18.87 4.00
C LEU A 150 -9.27 19.80 4.97
N GLU A 151 -8.83 20.97 4.50
CA GLU A 151 -8.17 21.98 5.33
C GLU A 151 -9.03 22.43 6.52
N ARG A 152 -10.32 22.71 6.30
CA ARG A 152 -11.23 23.07 7.38
C ARG A 152 -11.36 21.97 8.43
N VAL A 153 -11.43 20.71 8.02
CA VAL A 153 -11.51 19.58 8.96
C VAL A 153 -10.24 19.47 9.80
N TYR A 154 -9.06 19.57 9.16
CA TYR A 154 -7.80 19.49 9.88
C TYR A 154 -7.55 20.67 10.81
N LEU A 155 -7.95 21.88 10.42
CA LEU A 155 -7.88 23.06 11.28
C LEU A 155 -8.69 22.92 12.57
N LEU A 156 -9.75 22.11 12.59
CA LEU A 156 -10.56 21.85 13.79
C LEU A 156 -9.97 20.76 14.72
N MET A 157 -9.05 19.94 14.23
CA MET A 157 -8.40 18.88 15.01
C MET A 157 -7.09 19.32 15.67
N MET A 158 -6.70 20.57 15.41
CA MET A 158 -5.47 21.19 15.90
C MET A 158 -5.78 22.23 16.95
#